data_AF-A0A376G735-F1
#
_entry.id   AF-A0A376G735-F1
#
_cell.length_a   1.000
_cell.length_b   1.000
_cell.length_c   1.000
_cell.angle_alpha   90.00
_cell.angle_beta   90.00
_cell.angle_gamma   90.00
#
_symmetry.space_group_name_H-M   'P 1'
#
loop_
_entity.id
_entity.type
_entity.pdbx_description
1 polymer ?
#
loop_
_entity_poly.entity_id
_entity_poly.type
_entity_poly.pdbx_seq_one_letter_code
_entity_poly.pdbx_strand_id
1 'polypeptide(L)'
;MEMLQSTQSRLSRMSTDWENLQQRLQKRSDGTIENPVLLDGLPPNANPKQIGAKLNEIANKARTAGDYREIGNLYGFQLLVKTELPKDNSTLERVNRFFITGEGNIKYTYNNGLMAKDPETAAMNFLRALEKLPGFVKQEQEKIAEIQKDLPILQEVVNGTWAKESRLSELKTELAAVERKIQLSITPETKQDASEQAEKQNEAPKVQESIIRTKGVHSPRGVL
;
A
#
# COMPACT_ATOMS: atom_id res chain seq x y z
N MET A 1 -8.56 11.24 -0.27
CA MET A 1 -9.68 10.87 0.62
C MET A 1 -9.68 9.37 0.91
N GLU A 2 -9.51 8.52 -0.11
CA GLU A 2 -9.41 7.05 0.03
C GLU A 2 -8.29 6.59 0.98
N MET A 3 -7.10 7.18 0.89
CA MET A 3 -5.98 6.87 1.80
C MET A 3 -6.37 7.08 3.27
N LEU A 4 -6.94 8.23 3.63
CA LEU A 4 -7.36 8.54 5.00
C LEU A 4 -8.40 7.54 5.52
N GLN A 5 -9.41 7.22 4.71
CA GLN A 5 -10.45 6.24 5.06
C GLN A 5 -9.84 4.85 5.28
N SER A 6 -8.91 4.42 4.42
CA SER A 6 -8.23 3.13 4.55
C SER A 6 -7.39 3.05 5.84
N THR A 7 -6.67 4.12 6.19
CA THR A 7 -5.88 4.22 7.43
C THR A 7 -6.78 4.21 8.66
N GLN A 8 -7.91 4.94 8.63
CA GLN A 8 -8.91 4.93 9.70
C GLN A 8 -9.55 3.56 9.90
N SER A 9 -9.91 2.87 8.82
CA SER A 9 -10.43 1.50 8.87
C SER A 9 -9.41 0.54 9.47
N ARG A 10 -8.13 0.66 9.08
CA ARG A 10 -7.04 -0.14 9.64
C ARG A 10 -6.82 0.13 11.12
N LEU A 11 -6.81 1.40 11.54
CA LEU A 11 -6.71 1.79 12.94
C LEU A 11 -7.86 1.19 13.74
N SER A 12 -9.11 1.36 13.30
CA SER A 12 -10.28 0.81 14.00
C SER A 12 -10.15 -0.69 14.24
N ARG A 13 -9.76 -1.46 13.22
CA ARG A 13 -9.56 -2.90 13.32
C ARG A 13 -8.42 -3.28 14.28
N MET A 14 -7.30 -2.55 14.26
CA MET A 14 -6.20 -2.77 15.21
C MET A 14 -6.59 -2.41 16.64
N SER A 15 -7.35 -1.34 16.83
CA SER A 15 -7.84 -0.91 18.13
C SER A 15 -8.81 -1.94 18.73
N THR A 16 -9.72 -2.50 17.91
CA THR A 16 -10.58 -3.62 18.34
C THR A 16 -9.75 -4.81 18.81
N ASP A 17 -8.73 -5.22 18.05
CA ASP A 17 -7.83 -6.29 18.46
C ASP A 17 -7.08 -5.94 19.76
N TRP A 18 -6.64 -4.69 19.91
CA TRP A 18 -5.92 -4.24 21.11
C TRP A 18 -6.81 -4.27 22.36
N GLU A 19 -8.03 -3.74 22.26
CA GLU A 19 -9.02 -3.75 23.34
C GLU A 19 -9.38 -5.18 23.76
N ASN A 20 -9.64 -6.06 22.78
CA ASN A 20 -9.92 -7.47 23.02
C ASN A 20 -8.75 -8.17 23.71
N LEU A 21 -7.51 -7.89 23.30
CA LEU A 21 -6.32 -8.43 23.95
C LEU A 21 -6.23 -7.96 25.40
N GLN A 22 -6.42 -6.66 25.67
CA GLN A 22 -6.36 -6.11 27.02
C GLN A 22 -7.38 -6.75 27.98
N GLN A 23 -8.58 -7.06 27.49
CA GLN A 23 -9.63 -7.71 28.29
C GLN A 23 -9.30 -9.17 28.63
N ARG A 24 -8.56 -9.86 27.76
CA ARG A 24 -8.29 -11.30 27.87
C ARG A 24 -6.92 -11.62 28.47
N LEU A 25 -6.03 -10.63 28.54
CA LEU A 25 -4.65 -10.79 28.98
C LEU A 25 -4.58 -11.29 30.43
N GLN A 26 -3.89 -12.40 30.63
CA GLN A 26 -3.67 -12.98 31.95
C GLN A 26 -2.28 -12.59 32.45
N LYS A 27 -2.20 -12.18 33.72
CA LYS A 27 -0.94 -11.84 34.38
C LYS A 27 -0.79 -12.64 35.66
N ARG A 28 0.43 -13.07 35.94
CA ARG A 28 0.82 -13.65 37.23
C ARG A 28 0.85 -12.59 38.33
N SER A 29 0.96 -13.06 39.56
CA SER A 29 1.15 -12.21 40.75
C SER A 29 2.40 -11.32 40.68
N ASP A 30 3.43 -11.73 39.94
CA ASP A 30 4.66 -10.97 39.71
C ASP A 30 4.56 -9.95 38.55
N GLY A 31 3.41 -9.85 37.89
CA GLY A 31 3.18 -8.97 36.76
C GLY A 31 3.60 -9.53 35.40
N THR A 32 4.18 -10.73 35.35
CA THR A 32 4.53 -11.42 34.10
C THR A 32 3.28 -11.80 33.34
N ILE A 33 3.26 -11.53 32.02
CA ILE A 33 2.16 -11.92 31.14
C ILE A 33 2.23 -13.44 30.92
N GLU A 34 1.12 -14.13 31.14
CA GLU A 34 1.02 -15.56 30.85
C GLU A 34 1.05 -15.82 29.34
N ASN A 35 1.53 -17.00 28.96
CA ASN A 35 1.53 -17.43 27.57
C ASN A 35 0.71 -18.72 27.39
N PRO A 36 -0.64 -18.67 27.55
CA PRO A 36 -1.52 -19.82 27.45
C PRO A 36 -1.79 -20.18 25.97
N VAL A 37 -0.73 -20.46 25.22
CA VAL A 37 -0.84 -20.89 23.82
C VAL A 37 -1.45 -22.28 23.75
N LEU A 38 -2.53 -22.39 22.99
CA LEU A 38 -3.17 -23.65 22.67
C LEU A 38 -2.82 -24.00 21.23
N LEU A 39 -2.26 -25.20 21.01
CA LEU A 39 -1.96 -25.72 19.67
C LEU A 39 -2.72 -27.00 19.41
N ASP A 40 -3.12 -27.19 18.15
CA ASP A 40 -3.79 -28.40 17.71
C ASP A 40 -2.89 -29.63 17.92
N GLY A 41 -3.46 -30.65 18.56
CA GLY A 41 -2.76 -31.89 18.88
C GLY A 41 -1.87 -31.82 20.13
N LEU A 42 -1.88 -30.73 20.89
CA LEU A 42 -1.29 -30.64 22.22
C LEU A 42 -2.38 -30.54 23.30
N PRO A 43 -2.12 -31.05 24.53
CA PRO A 43 -3.03 -30.85 25.64
C PRO A 43 -3.06 -29.37 26.06
N PRO A 44 -4.17 -28.87 26.66
CA PRO A 44 -4.30 -27.45 27.03
C PRO A 44 -3.26 -26.94 28.04
N ASN A 45 -2.62 -27.83 28.80
CA ASN A 45 -1.58 -27.53 29.78
C ASN A 45 -0.17 -27.86 29.29
N ALA A 46 0.04 -27.91 27.96
CA ALA A 46 1.35 -28.14 27.37
C ALA A 46 2.36 -27.10 27.86
N ASN A 47 3.56 -27.57 28.23
CA ASN A 47 4.62 -26.66 28.67
C ASN A 47 5.26 -25.91 27.48
N PRO A 48 5.97 -24.79 27.71
CA PRO A 48 6.58 -24.00 26.65
C PRO A 48 7.50 -24.81 25.72
N LYS A 49 8.21 -25.81 26.26
CA LYS A 49 9.10 -26.67 25.47
C LYS A 49 8.32 -27.56 24.49
N GLN A 50 7.18 -28.12 24.92
CA GLN A 50 6.29 -28.91 24.05
C GLN A 50 5.66 -28.05 22.96
N ILE A 51 5.17 -26.85 23.33
CA ILE A 51 4.60 -25.88 22.39
C ILE A 51 5.65 -25.50 21.34
N GLY A 52 6.84 -25.09 21.79
CA GLY A 52 7.96 -24.75 20.91
C GLY A 52 8.34 -25.88 19.96
N ALA A 53 8.53 -27.09 20.49
CA ALA A 53 8.86 -28.26 19.68
C ALA A 53 7.80 -28.54 18.61
N LYS A 54 6.51 -28.37 18.94
CA LYS A 54 5.43 -28.51 17.97
C LYS A 54 5.48 -27.43 16.89
N LEU A 55 5.75 -26.18 17.26
CA LEU A 55 5.93 -25.08 16.30
C LEU A 55 7.13 -25.31 15.38
N ASN A 56 8.24 -25.82 15.91
CA ASN A 56 9.40 -26.22 15.11
C ASN A 56 9.07 -27.35 14.15
N GLU A 57 8.30 -28.35 14.60
CA GLU A 57 7.81 -29.41 13.72
C GLU A 57 6.98 -28.83 12.57
N ILE A 58 6.01 -27.98 12.86
CA ILE A 58 5.15 -27.32 11.87
C ILE A 58 6.01 -26.48 10.92
N ALA A 59 7.00 -25.73 11.44
CA ALA A 59 7.89 -24.90 10.63
C ALA A 59 8.65 -25.72 9.57
N ASN A 60 9.03 -26.95 9.88
CA ASN A 60 9.74 -27.83 8.96
C ASN A 60 8.79 -28.58 8.00
N LYS A 61 7.66 -29.06 8.52
CA LYS A 61 6.80 -30.04 7.81
C LYS A 61 5.57 -29.45 7.15
N ALA A 62 5.09 -28.27 7.55
CA ALA A 62 3.84 -27.72 7.01
C ALA A 62 3.93 -27.50 5.50
N ARG A 63 2.83 -27.83 4.81
CA ARG A 63 2.64 -27.68 3.36
C ARG A 63 1.26 -27.12 3.13
N THR A 64 1.13 -25.79 3.14
CA THR A 64 -0.17 -25.12 3.07
C THR A 64 -0.67 -24.81 1.67
N ALA A 65 0.12 -25.13 0.63
CA ALA A 65 -0.17 -24.79 -0.76
C ALA A 65 -0.37 -23.28 -1.01
N GLY A 66 0.11 -22.42 -0.11
CA GLY A 66 -0.03 -20.96 -0.20
C GLY A 66 -1.18 -20.40 0.65
N ASP A 67 -2.05 -21.25 1.19
CA ASP A 67 -3.16 -20.81 2.04
C ASP A 67 -2.73 -20.65 3.50
N TYR A 68 -3.53 -19.89 4.25
CA TYR A 68 -3.42 -19.83 5.71
C TYR A 68 -4.12 -21.04 6.32
N ARG A 69 -3.43 -21.74 7.21
CA ARG A 69 -4.00 -22.83 8.00
C ARG A 69 -3.95 -22.50 9.47
N GLU A 70 -5.08 -22.65 10.15
CA GLU A 70 -5.16 -22.54 11.59
C GLU A 70 -4.41 -23.70 12.26
N ILE A 71 -3.72 -23.39 13.36
CA ILE A 71 -2.91 -24.35 14.13
C ILE A 71 -3.14 -24.23 15.65
N GLY A 72 -4.04 -23.34 16.08
CA GLY A 72 -4.26 -23.07 17.49
C GLY A 72 -4.78 -21.66 17.78
N ASN A 73 -4.76 -21.29 19.05
CA ASN A 73 -5.21 -19.97 19.51
C ASN A 73 -4.39 -19.45 20.71
N LEU A 74 -4.41 -18.13 20.89
CA LEU A 74 -3.85 -17.42 22.05
C LEU A 74 -4.75 -16.22 22.38
N TYR A 75 -5.32 -16.14 23.57
CA TYR A 75 -6.23 -15.06 23.98
C TYR A 75 -7.40 -14.81 23.02
N GLY A 76 -7.90 -15.87 22.38
CA GLY A 76 -8.96 -15.78 21.36
C GLY A 76 -8.49 -15.29 19.99
N PHE A 77 -7.19 -15.07 19.78
CA PHE A 77 -6.61 -14.87 18.47
C PHE A 77 -6.27 -16.21 17.82
N GLN A 78 -6.53 -16.34 16.52
CA GLN A 78 -6.18 -17.51 15.73
C GLN A 78 -4.69 -17.51 15.39
N LEU A 79 -4.03 -18.64 15.60
CA LEU A 79 -2.65 -18.89 15.19
C LEU A 79 -2.67 -19.54 13.81
N LEU A 80 -1.96 -18.96 12.85
CA LEU A 80 -1.97 -19.40 11.46
C LEU A 80 -0.55 -19.72 10.99
N VAL A 81 -0.43 -20.69 10.08
CA VAL A 81 0.78 -20.95 9.30
C VAL A 81 0.49 -20.84 7.80
N LYS A 82 1.47 -20.34 7.04
CA LYS A 82 1.43 -20.29 5.57
C LYS A 82 2.80 -20.68 5.01
N THR A 83 2.82 -21.60 4.06
CA THR A 83 4.01 -21.96 3.28
C THR A 83 4.17 -20.96 2.13
N GLU A 84 5.29 -20.26 2.10
CA GLU A 84 5.67 -19.33 1.04
C GLU A 84 6.94 -19.81 0.33
N LEU A 85 7.10 -19.40 -0.94
CA LEU A 85 8.39 -19.48 -1.61
C LEU A 85 9.26 -18.29 -1.19
N PRO A 86 10.59 -18.42 -1.20
CA PRO A 86 11.49 -17.31 -0.92
C PRO A 86 11.22 -16.15 -1.88
N LYS A 87 11.17 -14.92 -1.35
CA LYS A 87 10.85 -13.72 -2.15
C LYS A 87 11.90 -13.43 -3.22
N ASP A 88 13.12 -13.88 -2.99
CA ASP A 88 14.27 -13.70 -3.87
C ASP A 88 14.35 -14.76 -4.98
N ASN A 89 13.45 -15.77 -4.98
CA ASN A 89 13.46 -16.91 -5.91
C ASN A 89 14.85 -17.57 -6.05
N SER A 90 15.75 -17.35 -5.09
CA SER A 90 17.13 -17.81 -5.13
C SER A 90 17.19 -19.33 -4.92
N THR A 91 16.20 -19.86 -4.22
CA THR A 91 16.04 -21.26 -3.91
C THR A 91 14.57 -21.68 -4.04
N LEU A 92 14.35 -22.96 -4.33
CA LEU A 92 13.02 -23.59 -4.24
C LEU A 92 12.68 -24.00 -2.79
N GLU A 93 13.43 -23.49 -1.80
CA GLU A 93 13.28 -23.88 -0.41
C GLU A 93 12.06 -23.21 0.20
N ARG A 94 11.05 -24.01 0.54
CA ARG A 94 9.80 -23.51 1.10
C ARG A 94 10.01 -22.99 2.52
N VAL A 95 9.45 -21.82 2.82
CA VAL A 95 9.52 -21.22 4.15
C VAL A 95 8.12 -21.15 4.76
N ASN A 96 7.95 -21.68 5.96
CA ASN A 96 6.70 -21.58 6.71
C ASN A 96 6.72 -20.32 7.58
N ARG A 97 5.76 -19.41 7.33
CA ARG A 97 5.55 -18.20 8.12
C ARG A 97 4.35 -18.34 9.03
N PHE A 98 4.49 -17.80 10.24
CA PHE A 98 3.48 -17.86 11.27
C PHE A 98 2.88 -16.49 11.54
N PHE A 99 1.58 -16.48 11.76
CA PHE A 99 0.77 -15.28 11.96
C PHE A 99 -0.18 -15.47 13.14
N ILE A 100 -0.58 -14.37 13.75
CA ILE A 100 -1.65 -14.32 14.74
C ILE A 100 -2.71 -13.31 14.26
N THR A 101 -3.99 -13.68 14.31
CA THR A 101 -5.10 -12.88 13.76
C THR A 101 -6.24 -12.79 14.77
N GLY A 102 -6.71 -11.58 15.05
CA GLY A 102 -7.86 -11.33 15.91
C GLY A 102 -9.14 -11.04 15.13
N GLU A 103 -10.15 -10.54 15.83
CA GLU A 103 -11.46 -10.16 15.26
C GLU A 103 -11.35 -8.98 14.28
N GLY A 104 -10.34 -8.13 14.45
CA GLY A 104 -9.95 -7.09 13.51
C GLY A 104 -9.45 -7.66 12.17
N ASN A 105 -9.29 -8.97 12.01
CA ASN A 105 -8.85 -9.62 10.76
C ASN A 105 -7.47 -9.12 10.26
N ILE A 106 -6.62 -8.63 11.16
CA ILE A 106 -5.25 -8.19 10.85
C ILE A 106 -4.27 -9.28 11.27
N LYS A 107 -3.35 -9.60 10.36
CA LYS A 107 -2.34 -10.64 10.58
C LYS A 107 -1.08 -10.00 11.15
N TYR A 108 -0.78 -10.31 12.40
CA TYR A 108 0.45 -9.87 13.07
C TYR A 108 1.50 -10.97 13.00
N THR A 109 2.77 -10.57 12.96
CA THR A 109 3.91 -11.50 12.96
C THR A 109 5.04 -10.95 13.80
N TYR A 110 5.87 -11.86 14.31
CA TYR A 110 7.17 -11.55 14.90
C TYR A 110 8.25 -12.21 14.06
N ASN A 111 9.42 -11.56 13.95
CA ASN A 111 10.55 -12.04 13.15
C ASN A 111 10.17 -12.43 11.70
N ASN A 112 9.34 -11.62 11.03
CA ASN A 112 8.79 -11.90 9.70
C ASN A 112 8.03 -13.25 9.60
N GLY A 113 7.48 -13.72 10.72
CA GLY A 113 6.79 -15.01 10.82
C GLY A 113 7.72 -16.22 10.92
N LEU A 114 9.03 -16.03 11.08
CA LEU A 114 9.99 -17.13 11.21
C LEU A 114 10.10 -17.59 12.65
N MET A 115 9.87 -18.88 12.89
CA MET A 115 10.04 -19.49 14.20
C MET A 115 11.51 -19.61 14.58
N ALA A 116 11.80 -19.36 15.86
CA ALA A 116 13.12 -19.65 16.43
C ALA A 116 13.37 -21.16 16.45
N LYS A 117 14.64 -21.60 16.37
CA LYS A 117 15.01 -23.02 16.49
C LYS A 117 14.91 -23.52 17.92
N ASP A 118 15.17 -22.65 18.89
CA ASP A 118 15.02 -22.93 20.31
C ASP A 118 13.52 -23.01 20.68
N PRO A 119 13.04 -24.11 21.29
CA PRO A 119 11.63 -24.30 21.60
C PRO A 119 11.05 -23.22 22.52
N GLU A 120 11.77 -22.82 23.58
CA GLU A 120 11.26 -21.84 24.54
C GLU A 120 11.07 -20.47 23.86
N THR A 121 12.04 -20.08 23.04
CA THR A 121 11.96 -18.86 22.23
C THR A 121 10.83 -18.93 21.20
N ALA A 122 10.62 -20.10 20.57
CA ALA A 122 9.55 -20.32 19.60
C ALA A 122 8.16 -20.22 20.22
N ALA A 123 7.97 -20.74 21.43
CA ALA A 123 6.70 -20.67 22.16
C ALA A 123 6.27 -19.21 22.45
N MET A 124 7.23 -18.30 22.61
CA MET A 124 6.97 -16.88 22.85
C MET A 124 6.67 -16.07 21.57
N ASN A 125 6.78 -16.66 20.39
CA ASN A 125 6.72 -15.93 19.11
C ASN A 125 5.41 -15.15 18.92
N PHE A 126 4.27 -15.77 19.25
CA PHE A 126 2.96 -15.14 19.08
C PHE A 126 2.69 -14.04 20.11
N LEU A 127 3.10 -14.24 21.36
CA LEU A 127 3.00 -13.20 22.37
C LEU A 127 3.82 -11.97 21.96
N ARG A 128 5.06 -12.16 21.49
CA ARG A 128 5.90 -11.08 20.96
C ARG A 128 5.32 -10.39 19.73
N ALA A 129 4.48 -11.07 18.95
CA ALA A 129 3.77 -10.45 17.84
C ALA A 129 2.65 -9.52 18.36
N LEU A 130 1.93 -9.94 19.40
CA LEU A 130 0.89 -9.15 20.06
C LEU A 130 1.45 -7.98 20.86
N GLU A 131 2.63 -8.10 21.48
CA GLU A 131 3.30 -7.01 22.19
C GLU A 131 3.58 -5.78 21.30
N LYS A 132 3.68 -5.97 19.98
CA LYS A 132 3.88 -4.88 19.00
C LYS A 132 2.60 -4.16 18.62
N LEU A 133 1.43 -4.74 18.90
CA LEU A 133 0.13 -4.19 18.55
C LEU A 133 -0.07 -2.72 18.99
N PRO A 134 0.22 -2.31 20.25
CA PRO A 134 0.07 -0.91 20.65
C PRO A 134 0.99 0.03 19.86
N GLY A 135 2.17 -0.44 19.45
CA GLY A 135 3.07 0.30 18.58
C GLY A 135 2.47 0.52 17.18
N PHE A 136 1.82 -0.50 16.60
CA PHE A 136 1.14 -0.36 15.30
C PHE A 136 -0.08 0.56 15.39
N VAL A 137 -0.87 0.48 16.46
CA VAL A 137 -1.99 1.40 16.70
C VAL A 137 -1.49 2.85 16.74
N LYS A 138 -0.42 3.11 17.49
CA LYS A 138 0.19 4.43 17.57
C LYS A 138 0.67 4.93 16.20
N GLN A 139 1.32 4.08 15.41
CA GLN A 139 1.79 4.44 14.06
C GLN A 139 0.63 4.81 13.13
N GLU A 140 -0.49 4.09 13.16
CA GLU A 140 -1.65 4.43 12.33
C GLU A 140 -2.31 5.73 12.81
N GLN A 141 -2.34 6.00 14.12
CA GLN A 141 -2.81 7.27 14.69
C GLN A 141 -1.95 8.46 14.20
N GLU A 142 -0.62 8.32 14.23
CA GLU A 142 0.33 9.34 13.75
C GLU A 142 0.13 9.62 12.26
N LYS A 143 0.01 8.58 11.43
CA LYS A 143 -0.28 8.73 9.99
C LYS A 143 -1.58 9.47 9.72
N ILE A 144 -2.64 9.19 10.49
CA ILE A 144 -3.92 9.91 10.35
C ILE A 144 -3.73 11.38 10.65
N ALA A 145 -3.01 11.72 11.72
CA ALA A 145 -2.73 13.10 12.09
C ALA A 145 -1.92 13.84 11.01
N GLU A 146 -0.90 13.18 10.43
CA GLU A 146 -0.12 13.73 9.31
C GLU A 146 -0.99 13.98 8.06
N ILE A 147 -1.77 12.98 7.64
CA ILE A 147 -2.67 13.13 6.48
C ILE A 147 -3.68 14.26 6.71
N GLN A 148 -4.27 14.36 7.90
CA GLN A 148 -5.24 15.40 8.23
C GLN A 148 -4.62 16.80 8.22
N LYS A 149 -3.36 16.93 8.64
CA LYS A 149 -2.61 18.18 8.60
C LYS A 149 -2.31 18.63 7.17
N ASP A 150 -1.91 17.69 6.31
CA ASP A 150 -1.49 18.01 4.94
C ASP A 150 -2.68 18.21 3.99
N LEU A 151 -3.84 17.61 4.30
CA LEU A 151 -5.04 17.66 3.48
C LEU A 151 -5.47 19.10 3.07
N PRO A 152 -5.60 20.09 3.98
CA PRO A 152 -6.00 21.45 3.58
C PRO A 152 -4.95 22.12 2.69
N ILE A 153 -3.67 21.89 2.93
CA ILE A 153 -2.57 22.44 2.11
C ILE A 153 -2.66 21.88 0.69
N LEU A 154 -2.86 20.57 0.56
CA LEU A 154 -3.01 19.92 -0.74
C LEU A 154 -4.30 20.38 -1.46
N GLN A 155 -5.39 20.61 -0.73
CA GLN A 155 -6.61 21.19 -1.30
C GLN A 155 -6.37 22.61 -1.83
N GLU A 156 -5.62 23.44 -1.12
CA GLU A 156 -5.24 24.76 -1.59
C GLU A 156 -4.38 24.69 -2.86
N VAL A 157 -3.38 23.80 -2.90
CA VAL A 157 -2.53 23.60 -4.08
C VAL A 157 -3.33 23.13 -5.30
N VAL A 158 -4.28 22.20 -5.11
CA VAL A 158 -5.12 21.67 -6.20
C VAL A 158 -6.12 22.71 -6.70
N ASN A 159 -6.69 23.52 -5.80
CA ASN A 159 -7.66 24.56 -6.16
C ASN A 159 -6.97 25.88 -6.56
N GLY A 160 -5.67 25.99 -6.37
CA GLY A 160 -4.89 27.17 -6.70
C GLY A 160 -4.77 27.33 -8.21
N THR A 161 -5.13 28.52 -8.71
CA THR A 161 -4.86 28.90 -10.10
C THR A 161 -3.37 29.16 -10.28
N TRP A 162 -2.78 28.65 -11.35
CA TRP A 162 -1.37 28.89 -11.62
C TRP A 162 -1.15 30.37 -11.94
N ALA A 163 -0.31 31.06 -11.17
CA ALA A 163 -0.15 32.52 -11.27
C ALA A 163 0.29 33.03 -12.65
N LYS A 164 0.86 32.15 -13.51
CA LYS A 164 1.29 32.48 -14.88
C LYS A 164 0.29 32.01 -15.94
N GLU A 165 -0.88 31.50 -15.55
CA GLU A 165 -1.90 31.00 -16.47
C GLU A 165 -2.46 32.12 -17.35
N SER A 166 -2.74 33.28 -16.77
CA SER A 166 -3.15 34.47 -17.52
C SER A 166 -2.08 34.92 -18.51
N ARG A 167 -0.83 35.07 -18.05
CA ARG A 167 0.29 35.48 -18.90
C ARG A 167 0.58 34.47 -20.01
N LEU A 168 0.44 33.17 -19.75
CA LEU A 168 0.56 32.14 -20.77
C LEU A 168 -0.57 32.24 -21.80
N SER A 169 -1.80 32.52 -21.36
CA SER A 169 -2.95 32.73 -22.24
C SER A 169 -2.76 33.93 -23.17
N GLU A 170 -2.25 35.04 -22.63
CA GLU A 170 -1.88 36.22 -23.41
C GLU A 170 -0.82 35.88 -24.47
N LEU A 171 0.28 35.24 -24.07
CA LEU A 171 1.36 34.86 -24.99
C LEU A 171 0.89 33.91 -26.10
N LYS A 172 -0.03 32.99 -25.80
CA LYS A 172 -0.66 32.12 -26.81
C LYS A 172 -1.51 32.91 -27.79
N THR A 173 -2.25 33.92 -27.30
CA THR A 173 -3.09 34.79 -28.14
C THR A 173 -2.23 35.68 -29.04
N GLU A 174 -1.16 36.26 -28.50
CA GLU A 174 -0.17 37.04 -29.25
C GLU A 174 0.49 36.18 -30.35
N LEU A 175 0.90 34.96 -30.02
CA LEU A 175 1.49 34.01 -30.97
C LEU A 175 0.53 33.71 -32.14
N ALA A 176 -0.74 33.38 -31.85
CA ALA A 176 -1.75 33.11 -32.87
C ALA A 176 -2.01 34.33 -33.78
N ALA A 177 -1.97 35.54 -33.22
CA ALA A 177 -2.11 36.78 -34.00
C ALA A 177 -0.93 37.01 -34.95
N VAL A 178 0.29 36.72 -34.50
CA VAL A 178 1.50 36.78 -35.33
C VAL A 178 1.45 35.73 -36.44
N GLU A 179 1.09 34.49 -36.13
CA GLU A 179 0.92 33.42 -37.12
C GLU A 179 -0.10 33.79 -38.20
N ARG A 180 -1.25 34.36 -37.80
CA ARG A 180 -2.26 34.84 -38.75
C ARG A 180 -1.73 35.96 -39.65
N LYS A 181 -0.98 36.92 -39.11
CA LYS A 181 -0.36 37.99 -39.91
C LYS A 181 0.65 37.42 -40.90
N ILE A 182 1.47 36.46 -40.47
CA ILE A 182 2.43 35.78 -41.34
C ILE A 182 1.68 35.08 -42.49
N GLN A 183 0.64 34.30 -42.19
CA GLN A 183 -0.17 33.66 -43.23
C GLN A 183 -0.73 34.68 -44.22
N LEU A 184 -1.37 35.75 -43.75
CA LEU A 184 -1.93 36.78 -44.61
C LEU A 184 -0.86 37.48 -45.47
N SER A 185 0.34 37.69 -44.94
CA SER A 185 1.45 38.29 -45.69
C SER A 185 2.07 37.36 -46.74
N ILE A 186 1.97 36.05 -46.54
CA ILE A 186 2.45 35.02 -47.48
C ILE A 186 1.37 34.64 -48.49
N THR A 187 0.10 34.95 -48.22
CA THR A 187 -1.00 34.72 -49.16
C THR A 187 -0.96 35.83 -50.22
N PRO A 188 -0.70 35.52 -51.51
CA PRO A 188 -0.58 36.54 -52.54
C PRO A 188 -1.92 37.27 -52.71
N GLU A 189 -1.88 38.62 -52.74
CA GLU A 189 -3.06 39.46 -52.99
C GLU A 189 -3.67 39.12 -54.36
N THR A 190 -4.77 38.37 -54.37
CA THR A 190 -5.67 38.33 -55.53
C THR A 190 -6.58 39.55 -55.42
N LYS A 191 -6.21 40.65 -56.07
CA LYS A 191 -7.12 41.78 -56.30
C LYS A 191 -7.70 41.71 -57.71
N GLN A 192 -9.01 41.50 -57.70
CA GLN A 192 -10.05 41.99 -58.60
C GLN A 192 -10.04 41.52 -60.06
N ASP A 193 -11.08 40.76 -60.42
CA ASP A 193 -12.00 41.22 -61.47
C ASP A 193 -13.42 40.72 -61.21
N ALA A 194 -14.39 41.58 -61.53
CA ALA A 194 -15.81 41.31 -61.42
C ALA A 194 -16.27 40.38 -62.55
N SER A 195 -17.00 39.31 -62.23
CA SER A 195 -18.26 38.92 -62.89
C SER A 195 -18.75 37.56 -62.38
N GLU A 196 -20.02 37.56 -61.99
CA GLU A 196 -21.04 36.55 -62.24
C GLU A 196 -20.88 35.08 -61.83
N GLN A 197 -21.93 34.66 -61.12
CA GLN A 197 -22.60 33.35 -61.17
C GLN A 197 -22.12 32.19 -60.28
N ALA A 198 -22.99 31.95 -59.29
CA ALA A 198 -23.71 30.70 -59.06
C ALA A 198 -22.96 29.43 -58.62
N GLU A 199 -23.37 28.98 -57.43
CA GLU A 199 -23.64 27.60 -57.04
C GLU A 199 -22.49 26.58 -56.87
N LYS A 200 -22.34 26.22 -55.58
CA LYS A 200 -22.37 24.85 -55.02
C LYS A 200 -21.13 23.95 -55.06
N GLN A 201 -20.94 23.39 -53.86
CA GLN A 201 -20.48 22.03 -53.48
C GLN A 201 -19.01 21.80 -53.06
N ASN A 202 -18.89 21.48 -51.76
CA ASN A 202 -18.14 20.40 -51.12
C ASN A 202 -16.74 20.04 -51.64
N GLU A 203 -15.72 20.14 -50.77
CA GLU A 203 -15.10 19.00 -50.07
C GLU A 203 -13.88 19.46 -49.22
N ALA A 204 -13.78 18.94 -47.98
CA ALA A 204 -12.56 18.94 -47.15
C ALA A 204 -11.50 17.98 -47.78
N PRO A 205 -10.20 17.88 -47.40
CA PRO A 205 -9.57 18.09 -46.06
C PRO A 205 -8.15 18.76 -46.17
N LYS A 206 -7.26 18.92 -45.17
CA LYS A 206 -6.74 18.00 -44.16
C LYS A 206 -5.79 18.78 -43.22
N VAL A 207 -6.03 18.70 -41.92
CA VAL A 207 -5.14 19.21 -40.86
C VAL A 207 -3.90 18.32 -40.79
N GLN A 208 -2.70 18.91 -40.72
CA GLN A 208 -1.48 18.23 -40.28
C GLN A 208 -1.00 18.85 -38.96
N GLU A 209 -1.27 18.15 -37.86
CA GLU A 209 -0.63 18.42 -36.56
C GLU A 209 0.75 17.77 -36.54
N SER A 210 1.80 18.57 -36.48
CA SER A 210 3.14 18.09 -36.13
C SER A 210 3.33 18.18 -34.62
N ILE A 211 3.08 17.07 -33.91
CA ILE A 211 3.40 16.89 -32.50
C ILE A 211 4.91 16.71 -32.36
N ILE A 212 5.61 17.71 -31.84
CA ILE A 212 7.02 17.56 -31.43
C ILE A 212 7.05 16.90 -30.05
N ARG A 213 7.47 15.63 -30.05
CA ARG A 213 7.67 14.79 -28.87
C ARG A 213 9.06 15.07 -28.28
N THR A 214 9.16 15.89 -27.25
CA THR A 214 10.40 16.03 -26.48
C THR A 214 10.60 14.79 -25.61
N LYS A 215 11.67 14.05 -25.90
CA LYS A 215 12.08 12.84 -25.18
C LYS A 215 12.54 13.20 -23.77
N GLY A 216 11.99 12.48 -22.77
CA GLY A 216 12.50 12.47 -21.41
C GLY A 216 13.89 11.85 -21.34
N VAL A 217 14.77 12.51 -20.59
CA VAL A 217 16.06 11.97 -20.17
C VAL A 217 15.82 11.04 -19.00
N HIS A 218 16.02 9.74 -19.23
CA HIS A 218 16.08 8.70 -18.21
C HIS A 218 17.53 8.59 -17.71
N SER A 219 17.75 8.88 -16.43
CA SER A 219 19.00 8.56 -15.73
C SER A 219 18.83 7.27 -14.93
N PRO A 220 19.70 6.26 -15.09
CA PRO A 220 19.73 5.12 -14.20
C PRO A 220 20.61 5.46 -12.98
N ARG A 221 20.10 5.23 -11.77
CA ARG A 221 20.93 5.11 -10.57
C ARG A 221 20.67 3.75 -9.94
N GLY A 222 21.52 2.80 -10.28
CA GLY A 222 21.93 1.77 -9.34
C GLY A 222 23.03 2.34 -8.44
N VAL A 223 23.00 1.96 -7.17
CA VAL A 223 24.20 1.92 -6.33
C VAL A 223 24.11 0.64 -5.49
N LEU A 224 25.28 0.04 -5.37
CA LEU A 224 25.72 -1.04 -4.48
C LEU A 224 25.14 -0.96 -3.05
#